data_AF-A0A6C0DFI1-F1
#
_entry.id   AF-A0A6C0DFI1-F1
#
_cell.length_a   1.000
_cell.length_b   1.000
_cell.length_c   1.000
_cell.angle_alpha   90.00
_cell.angle_beta   90.00
_cell.angle_gamma   90.00
#
_symmetry.space_group_name_H-M   'P 1'
#
loop_
_entity.id
_entity.type
_entity.pdbx_description
1 polymer ?
#
loop_
_entity_poly.entity_id
_entity_poly.type
_entity_poly.pdbx_seq_one_letter_code
_entity_poly.pdbx_strand_id
1 'polypeptide(L)'
;MKFDQHFILSVFHLLFIAPLFLYIGFQRTAVPEWVYLALFSIGCVVFLYHGVKLIMRIKNDSSYSWVNAIHVLLLAPLLIYIGYHKKETPRAAYELLLMTAFAALGYHLFSLVKMLNIYSEHDE
;
A
#
# COMPACT_ATOMS: atom_id res chain seq x y z
N MET A 1 26.75 -5.59 2.73
CA MET A 1 25.73 -4.58 3.05
C MET A 1 24.49 -5.32 3.55
N LYS A 2 24.17 -5.27 4.85
CA LYS A 2 22.87 -5.79 5.33
C LYS A 2 21.84 -4.72 4.95
N PHE A 3 21.00 -4.99 3.97
CA PHE A 3 19.95 -4.07 3.60
C PHE A 3 18.97 -3.95 4.77
N ASP A 4 18.72 -2.71 5.21
CA ASP A 4 17.68 -2.41 6.19
C ASP A 4 16.32 -2.88 5.64
N GLN A 5 15.54 -3.56 6.49
CA GLN A 5 14.19 -3.97 6.16
C GLN A 5 13.32 -2.78 5.70
N HIS A 6 13.51 -1.59 6.28
CA HIS A 6 12.79 -0.37 5.90
C HIS A 6 13.17 0.11 4.49
N PHE A 7 14.44 -0.03 4.12
CA PHE A 7 14.94 0.27 2.78
C PHE A 7 14.30 -0.67 1.74
N ILE A 8 14.36 -1.98 2.00
CA ILE A 8 13.78 -3.00 1.10
C ILE A 8 12.28 -2.74 0.91
N LEU A 9 11.56 -2.48 2.00
CA LEU A 9 10.12 -2.21 1.96
C LEU A 9 9.80 -0.96 1.13
N SER A 10 10.59 0.10 1.26
CA SER A 10 10.37 1.33 0.50
C SER A 10 10.61 1.14 -0.99
N VAL A 11 11.71 0.48 -1.36
CA VAL A 11 11.99 0.14 -2.76
C VAL A 11 10.90 -0.78 -3.34
N PHE A 12 10.43 -1.76 -2.57
CA PHE A 12 9.36 -2.65 -3.01
C PHE A 12 8.05 -1.89 -3.32
N HIS A 13 7.65 -0.95 -2.46
CA HIS A 13 6.45 -0.16 -2.72
C HIS A 13 6.62 0.79 -3.91
N LEU A 14 7.79 1.42 -4.05
CA LEU A 14 8.09 2.33 -5.15
C LEU A 14 8.11 1.63 -6.51
N LEU A 15 8.71 0.44 -6.60
CA LEU A 15 8.91 -0.25 -7.88
C LEU A 15 7.77 -1.18 -8.27
N PHE A 16 7.04 -1.74 -7.30
CA PHE A 16 6.02 -2.75 -7.58
C PHE A 16 4.62 -2.30 -7.18
N ILE A 17 4.41 -1.88 -5.92
CA ILE A 17 3.05 -1.64 -5.41
C ILE A 17 2.43 -0.37 -6.00
N ALA A 18 3.13 0.76 -5.94
CA ALA A 18 2.60 2.02 -6.47
C ALA A 18 2.39 1.95 -7.99
N PRO A 19 3.33 1.46 -8.82
CA PRO A 19 3.11 1.33 -10.27
C PRO A 19 1.95 0.40 -10.62
N LEU A 20 1.81 -0.74 -9.91
CA LEU A 20 0.68 -1.66 -10.12
C LEU A 20 -0.65 -0.98 -9.82
N PHE A 21 -0.78 -0.28 -8.69
CA PHE A 21 -2.02 0.39 -8.31
C PHE A 21 -2.32 1.60 -9.19
N LEU A 22 -1.29 2.34 -9.62
CA LEU A 22 -1.44 3.41 -10.60
C LEU A 22 -1.96 2.86 -11.94
N TYR A 23 -1.35 1.80 -12.45
CA TYR A 23 -1.80 1.14 -13.68
C TYR A 23 -3.27 0.71 -13.59
N ILE A 24 -3.65 0.02 -12.52
CA ILE A 24 -5.04 -0.44 -12.34
C ILE A 24 -5.98 0.75 -12.16
N GLY A 25 -5.61 1.74 -11.36
CA GLY A 25 -6.43 2.93 -11.10
C GLY A 25 -6.68 3.78 -12.34
N PHE A 26 -5.69 3.91 -13.25
CA PHE A 26 -5.86 4.61 -14.51
C PHE A 26 -6.67 3.82 -15.53
N GLN A 27 -6.43 2.50 -15.64
CA GLN A 27 -7.14 1.66 -16.60
C GLN A 27 -8.55 1.27 -16.16
N ARG A 28 -8.84 1.30 -14.86
CA ARG A 28 -10.16 1.02 -14.28
C ARG A 28 -10.75 -0.29 -14.79
N THR A 29 -11.88 -0.23 -15.49
CA THR A 29 -12.58 -1.38 -16.06
C THR A 29 -11.94 -1.94 -17.33
N ALA A 30 -10.85 -1.35 -17.85
CA ALA A 30 -10.13 -1.86 -19.01
C ALA A 30 -9.08 -2.94 -18.67
N VAL A 31 -8.78 -3.20 -17.39
CA VAL A 31 -7.81 -4.25 -17.02
C VAL A 31 -8.33 -5.66 -17.32
N PRO A 32 -7.46 -6.65 -17.63
CA PRO A 32 -7.88 -8.04 -17.81
C PRO A 32 -8.60 -8.63 -16.58
N GLU A 33 -9.49 -9.60 -16.79
CA GLU A 33 -10.33 -10.14 -15.69
C GLU A 33 -9.54 -10.78 -14.56
N TRP A 34 -8.41 -11.44 -14.87
CA TRP A 34 -7.56 -12.09 -13.88
C TRP A 34 -6.99 -11.08 -12.86
N VAL A 35 -6.88 -9.81 -13.22
CA VAL A 35 -6.41 -8.74 -12.32
C VAL A 35 -7.36 -8.56 -11.14
N TYR A 36 -8.67 -8.73 -11.33
CA TYR A 36 -9.64 -8.63 -10.22
C TYR A 36 -9.48 -9.77 -9.23
N LEU A 37 -9.26 -10.99 -9.73
CA LEU A 37 -8.97 -12.14 -8.87
C LEU A 37 -7.66 -11.92 -8.10
N ALA A 38 -6.62 -11.42 -8.78
CA ALA A 38 -5.36 -11.07 -8.13
C ALA A 38 -5.54 -10.01 -7.05
N LEU A 39 -6.28 -8.92 -7.32
CA LEU A 39 -6.58 -7.88 -6.33
C LEU A 39 -7.36 -8.42 -5.13
N PHE A 40 -8.37 -9.26 -5.37
CA PHE A 40 -9.14 -9.89 -4.30
C PHE A 40 -8.23 -10.74 -3.40
N SER A 41 -7.42 -11.62 -4.01
CA SER A 41 -6.49 -12.48 -3.27
C SER A 41 -5.43 -11.68 -2.50
N ILE A 42 -4.82 -10.67 -3.12
CA ILE A 42 -3.87 -9.77 -2.46
C ILE A 42 -4.55 -9.04 -1.31
N GLY A 43 -5.76 -8.52 -1.51
CA GLY A 43 -6.54 -7.85 -0.49
C GLY A 43 -6.76 -8.72 0.75
N CYS A 44 -7.18 -9.98 0.57
CA CYS A 44 -7.34 -10.92 1.68
C CYS A 44 -6.01 -11.19 2.42
N VAL A 45 -4.92 -11.40 1.69
CA VAL A 45 -3.59 -11.63 2.29
C VAL A 45 -3.13 -10.40 3.09
N VAL A 46 -3.26 -9.20 2.52
CA VAL A 46 -2.91 -7.94 3.19
C VAL A 46 -3.76 -7.73 4.43
N PHE A 47 -5.07 -7.98 4.36
CA PHE A 47 -5.99 -7.86 5.50
C PHE A 47 -5.54 -8.75 6.67
N LEU A 48 -5.30 -10.04 6.42
CA LEU A 48 -4.91 -10.99 7.45
C LEU A 48 -3.52 -10.68 8.02
N TYR A 49 -2.53 -10.47 7.14
CA TYR A 49 -1.15 -10.20 7.56
C TYR A 49 -1.03 -8.92 8.38
N HIS A 50 -1.62 -7.83 7.91
CA HIS A 50 -1.57 -6.56 8.63
C HIS A 50 -2.50 -6.54 9.84
N GLY A 51 -3.60 -7.30 9.84
CA GLY A 51 -4.49 -7.46 10.99
C GLY A 51 -3.76 -8.10 12.18
N VAL A 52 -3.06 -9.22 11.96
CA VAL A 52 -2.25 -9.85 13.01
C VAL A 52 -1.15 -8.91 13.51
N LYS A 53 -0.42 -8.26 12.59
CA LYS A 53 0.64 -7.30 12.97
C LYS A 53 0.10 -6.08 13.70
N LEU A 54 -1.09 -5.59 13.37
CA LEU A 54 -1.73 -4.46 14.04
C LEU A 54 -1.97 -4.78 15.51
N ILE A 55 -2.56 -5.95 15.80
CA ILE A 55 -2.82 -6.41 17.17
C ILE A 55 -1.51 -6.51 17.96
N MET A 56 -0.48 -7.13 17.38
CA MET A 56 0.83 -7.26 18.03
C MET A 56 1.47 -5.90 18.32
N ARG A 57 1.39 -4.95 17.39
CA ARG A 57 2.01 -3.63 17.52
C ARG A 57 1.30 -2.73 18.51
N ILE A 58 -0.02 -2.79 18.59
CA ILE A 58 -0.81 -2.10 19.62
C ILE A 58 -0.44 -2.62 21.01
N LYS A 59 -0.33 -3.95 21.18
CA LYS A 59 0.06 -4.56 22.45
C LYS A 59 1.48 -4.18 22.91
N ASN A 60 2.34 -3.83 21.97
CA ASN A 60 3.74 -3.45 22.22
C ASN A 60 3.97 -1.93 22.15
N ASP A 61 2.90 -1.11 22.18
CA ASP A 61 2.94 0.36 22.09
C ASP A 61 3.83 0.89 20.95
N SER A 62 3.81 0.21 19.80
CA SER A 62 4.66 0.57 18.66
C SER A 62 4.10 1.77 17.91
N SER A 63 4.96 2.77 17.67
CA SER A 63 4.66 3.95 16.83
C SER A 63 4.32 3.61 15.38
N TYR A 64 4.59 2.39 14.91
CA TYR A 64 4.27 1.95 13.55
C TYR A 64 2.91 1.25 13.42
N SER A 65 2.09 1.25 14.47
CA SER A 65 0.75 0.64 14.45
C SER A 65 -0.16 1.28 13.41
N TRP A 66 -0.04 2.58 13.17
CA TRP A 66 -0.85 3.32 12.20
C TRP A 66 -0.68 2.81 10.76
N VAL A 67 0.53 2.37 10.38
CA VAL A 67 0.80 1.80 9.04
C VAL A 67 -0.04 0.55 8.84
N ASN A 68 -0.07 -0.33 9.84
CA ASN A 68 -0.89 -1.54 9.81
C ASN A 68 -2.39 -1.20 9.81
N ALA A 69 -2.80 -0.17 10.54
CA ALA A 69 -4.18 0.28 10.57
C ALA A 69 -4.67 0.76 9.19
N ILE A 70 -3.89 1.56 8.47
CA ILE A 70 -4.27 2.00 7.11
C ILE A 70 -4.42 0.82 6.15
N HIS A 71 -3.55 -0.19 6.26
CA HIS A 71 -3.66 -1.38 5.42
C HIS A 71 -4.93 -2.17 5.70
N VAL A 72 -5.32 -2.30 6.97
CA VAL A 72 -6.49 -3.08 7.40
C VAL A 72 -7.81 -2.34 7.18
N LEU A 73 -7.85 -1.04 7.46
CA LEU A 73 -9.07 -0.24 7.47
C LEU A 73 -9.39 0.39 6.11
N LEU A 74 -8.38 0.62 5.27
CA LEU A 74 -8.55 1.30 3.98
C LEU A 74 -8.09 0.44 2.82
N LEU A 75 -6.80 0.07 2.78
CA LEU A 75 -6.22 -0.53 1.58
C LEU A 75 -6.81 -1.91 1.28
N ALA A 76 -6.79 -2.84 2.23
CA ALA A 76 -7.25 -4.19 2.01
C ALA A 76 -8.76 -4.28 1.70
N PRO A 77 -9.66 -3.59 2.44
CA PRO A 77 -11.07 -3.52 2.07
C PRO A 77 -11.28 -2.97 0.65
N LEU A 78 -10.50 -1.97 0.24
CA LEU A 78 -10.58 -1.43 -1.11
C LEU A 78 -10.17 -2.46 -2.18
N LEU A 79 -9.07 -3.18 -1.99
CA LEU A 79 -8.63 -4.22 -2.93
C LEU A 79 -9.65 -5.36 -3.04
N ILE A 80 -10.18 -5.81 -1.90
CA ILE A 80 -11.22 -6.84 -1.83
C ILE A 80 -12.47 -6.34 -2.55
N TYR A 81 -12.89 -5.10 -2.31
CA TYR A 81 -14.07 -4.50 -2.91
C TYR A 81 -13.96 -4.42 -4.44
N ILE A 82 -12.84 -3.92 -4.97
CA ILE A 82 -12.58 -3.84 -6.42
C ILE A 82 -12.51 -5.25 -7.02
N GLY A 83 -11.84 -6.19 -6.35
CA GLY A 83 -11.71 -7.57 -6.82
C GLY A 83 -13.05 -8.32 -6.86
N TYR A 84 -13.93 -8.05 -5.89
CA TYR A 84 -15.26 -8.67 -5.80
C TYR A 84 -16.23 -8.11 -6.85
N HIS A 85 -16.28 -6.79 -7.03
CA HIS A 85 -17.20 -6.13 -7.98
C HIS A 85 -16.70 -6.14 -9.42
N LYS A 86 -15.40 -6.38 -9.65
CA LYS A 86 -14.81 -6.53 -10.99
C LYS A 86 -15.14 -5.32 -11.89
N LYS A 87 -15.78 -5.57 -13.04
CA LYS A 87 -16.16 -4.56 -14.03
C LYS A 87 -17.24 -3.60 -13.53
N GLU A 88 -18.02 -4.00 -12.53
CA GLU A 88 -19.07 -3.19 -11.91
C GLU A 88 -18.54 -2.26 -10.81
N THR A 89 -17.23 -2.28 -10.55
CA THR A 89 -16.60 -1.40 -9.55
C THR A 89 -16.87 0.08 -9.91
N PRO A 90 -17.44 0.88 -8.99
CA PRO A 90 -17.67 2.30 -9.23
C PRO A 90 -16.36 3.07 -9.36
N ARG A 91 -16.40 4.13 -10.17
CA ARG A 91 -15.24 5.02 -10.43
C ARG A 91 -14.54 5.49 -9.14
N ALA A 92 -15.31 5.81 -8.10
CA ALA A 92 -14.78 6.29 -6.82
C ALA A 92 -13.79 5.32 -6.16
N ALA A 93 -13.99 4.01 -6.29
CA ALA A 93 -13.06 3.02 -5.74
C ALA A 93 -11.71 3.04 -6.46
N TYR A 94 -11.71 3.22 -7.79
CA TYR A 94 -10.46 3.38 -8.54
C TYR A 94 -9.76 4.70 -8.22
N GLU A 95 -10.50 5.79 -8.01
CA GLU A 95 -9.93 7.07 -7.59
C GLU A 95 -9.32 6.98 -6.18
N LEU A 96 -9.97 6.25 -5.26
CA LEU A 96 -9.40 5.97 -3.94
C LEU A 96 -8.14 5.08 -4.03
N LEU A 97 -8.10 4.15 -4.99
CA LEU A 97 -6.91 3.33 -5.25
C LEU A 97 -5.75 4.21 -5.77
N LEU A 98 -6.03 5.17 -6.65
CA LEU A 98 -5.04 6.15 -7.11
C LEU A 98 -4.54 7.02 -5.96
N MET A 99 -5.43 7.53 -5.11
CA MET A 99 -5.04 8.33 -3.95
C MET A 99 -4.10 7.57 -3.00
N THR A 100 -4.42 6.31 -2.71
CA THR A 100 -3.54 5.46 -1.87
C THR A 100 -2.24 5.10 -2.56
N ALA A 101 -2.23 4.92 -3.89
CA ALA A 101 -1.01 4.70 -4.67
C ALA A 101 -0.07 5.90 -4.64
N PHE A 102 -0.58 7.12 -4.85
CA PHE A 102 0.22 8.35 -4.74
C PHE A 102 0.71 8.60 -3.33
N ALA A 103 -0.13 8.33 -2.31
CA ALA A 103 0.28 8.44 -0.91
C ALA A 103 1.43 7.46 -0.58
N ALA A 104 1.33 6.21 -1.02
CA ALA A 104 2.39 5.22 -0.85
C ALA A 104 3.68 5.63 -1.59
N LEU A 105 3.56 6.10 -2.84
CA LEU A 105 4.68 6.59 -3.63
C LEU A 105 5.41 7.74 -2.90
N GLY A 106 4.67 8.76 -2.45
CA GLY A 106 5.24 9.90 -1.74
C GLY A 106 5.88 9.51 -0.41
N TYR A 107 5.19 8.71 0.41
CA TYR A 107 5.70 8.27 1.71
C TYR A 107 7.00 7.46 1.59
N HIS A 108 7.06 6.51 0.64
CA HIS A 108 8.24 5.68 0.47
C HIS A 108 9.38 6.40 -0.24
N LEU A 109 9.10 7.35 -1.13
CA LEU A 109 10.13 8.21 -1.71
C LEU A 109 10.78 9.08 -0.64
N PHE A 110 9.96 9.73 0.21
CA PHE A 110 10.44 10.52 1.33
C PHE A 110 11.28 9.67 2.31
N SER A 111 10.78 8.48 2.66
CA SER A 111 11.52 7.55 3.54
C SER A 111 12.88 7.16 2.94
N LEU A 112 12.95 6.91 1.63
CA LEU A 112 14.19 6.58 0.94
C LEU A 112 15.21 7.74 0.99
N VAL A 113 14.74 8.97 0.71
CA VAL A 113 15.58 10.19 0.79
C VAL A 113 16.16 10.37 2.20
N LYS A 114 15.33 10.19 3.24
CA LYS A 114 15.76 10.27 4.64
C LYS A 114 16.79 9.17 4.98
N MET A 115 16.55 7.93 4.57
CA MET A 115 17.48 6.81 4.83
C MET A 115 18.82 6.95 4.10
N LEU A 116 18.84 7.60 2.94
CA LEU A 116 20.06 7.83 2.16
C LEU A 116 20.85 9.07 2.63
N ASN A 117 20.39 9.77 3.67
CA ASN A 117 20.97 11.04 4.16
C ASN A 117 21.20 12.07 3.03
N ILE A 118 20.35 12.05 2.00
CA ILE A 118 20.40 13.02 0.90
C ILE A 118 19.99 14.42 1.42
N TYR A 119 19.29 14.47 2.55
CA TYR A 119 18.96 15.67 3.30
C TYR A 119 19.20 15.41 4.79
N SER A 120 20.06 16.19 5.44
CA SER A 120 20.13 16.25 6.89
C SER A 120 19.09 17.26 7.38
N GLU A 121 18.15 16.82 8.22
CA GLU A 121 17.42 17.77 9.06
C GLU A 121 18.49 18.50 9.90
N HIS A 122 18.70 19.80 9.63
CA HIS A 122 19.34 20.64 10.63
C HIS A 122 18.34 20.70 11.78
N ASP A 123 18.71 20.09 12.90
CA ASP A 123 17.96 20.17 14.16
C ASP A 123 17.75 21.66 14.50
N GLU A 124 16.52 22.14 14.39
CA GLU A 124 16.07 23.38 15.06
C GLU A 124 15.62 23.06 16.49
#